data_AF-A0A1Q9CR65-F1
#
_entry.id   AF-A0A1Q9CR65-F1
#
_cell.length_a   1.000
_cell.length_b   1.000
_cell.length_c   1.000
_cell.angle_alpha   90.00
_cell.angle_beta   90.00
_cell.angle_gamma   90.00
#
_symmetry.space_group_name_H-M   'P 1'
#
loop_
_entity.id
_entity.type
_entity.pdbx_description
1 polymer ?
#
loop_
_entity_poly.entity_id
_entity_poly.type
_entity_poly.pdbx_seq_one_letter_code
_entity_poly.pdbx_strand_id
1 'polypeptide(L)'
;MGAALATCGVRIEHATAIGALFSGIADGDAEELILEVVSTAADDSRGVRPSGFKEAQQLQVNKLSTESGFEALSLRYSEAVRATWPDDYRFQASKRSWRASIAFAPDKAYVLQMATRAEERSEDAVKWDLEDAKSAGSYAHRFNLYSREHAREAGEAVDELPCVKVAAPVACRVVKTSFPALLPVGAYCTLWPYSDPEVRKFVFNGCQDFVELAQAFFHHSAFSSNGKELVCDIQGVEEEDGSLLLIDPCLLRPSKLTVGALLKGAAKEEKEREDLAVCLGPVVNVAADKFDMLHPKCTSLCKAFDPKRCTVKRKVGVCGLDISCGLARH
;
A
#
# COMPACT_ATOMS: atom_id res chain seq x y z
N MET A 1 2.89 -27.48 -30.53
CA MET A 1 3.93 -26.84 -29.70
C MET A 1 3.26 -26.32 -28.44
N GLY A 2 3.27 -27.10 -27.36
CA GLY A 2 2.64 -26.73 -26.09
C GLY A 2 3.61 -25.90 -25.26
N ALA A 3 3.23 -24.67 -24.94
CA ALA A 3 3.99 -23.83 -24.02
C ALA A 3 3.68 -24.29 -22.58
N ALA A 4 4.70 -24.84 -21.91
CA ALA A 4 4.64 -25.13 -20.49
C ALA A 4 4.58 -23.80 -19.72
N LEU A 5 3.44 -23.53 -19.07
CA LEU A 5 3.33 -22.47 -18.08
C LEU A 5 4.15 -22.91 -16.86
N ALA A 6 5.35 -22.34 -16.71
CA ALA A 6 6.15 -22.48 -15.51
C ALA A 6 5.41 -21.78 -14.36
N THR A 7 4.80 -22.56 -13.48
CA THR A 7 4.28 -22.06 -12.21
C THR A 7 5.48 -21.62 -11.37
N CYS A 8 5.63 -20.31 -11.20
CA CYS A 8 6.66 -19.73 -10.33
C CYS A 8 6.22 -19.91 -8.87
N GLY A 9 6.21 -21.17 -8.41
CA GLY A 9 5.94 -21.53 -7.03
C GLY A 9 7.14 -21.15 -6.19
N VAL A 10 7.22 -19.89 -5.74
CA VAL A 10 8.15 -19.49 -4.69
C VAL A 10 7.69 -20.21 -3.42
N ARG A 11 8.32 -21.35 -3.12
CA ARG A 11 8.19 -22.00 -1.81
C ARG A 11 8.88 -21.12 -0.79
N ILE A 12 8.10 -20.47 0.07
CA ILE A 12 8.60 -19.70 1.20
C ILE A 12 8.84 -20.68 2.34
N GLU A 13 10.03 -21.25 2.41
CA GLU A 13 10.42 -22.21 3.46
C GLU A 13 11.05 -21.52 4.69
N HIS A 14 10.55 -20.38 5.17
CA HIS A 14 11.07 -19.77 6.40
C HIS A 14 10.02 -18.92 7.15
N ALA A 15 9.29 -19.53 8.10
CA ALA A 15 8.52 -18.78 9.10
C ALA A 15 8.28 -19.51 10.45
N THR A 16 8.95 -20.64 10.73
CA THR A 16 8.51 -21.53 11.83
C THR A 16 9.10 -21.23 13.22
N ALA A 17 10.02 -20.26 13.37
CA ALA A 17 10.73 -20.06 14.64
C ALA A 17 10.11 -19.03 15.61
N ILE A 18 9.13 -18.21 15.18
CA ILE A 18 8.56 -17.15 16.03
C ILE A 18 7.22 -17.56 16.67
N GLY A 19 6.48 -18.50 16.08
CA GLY A 19 5.20 -19.00 16.62
C GLY A 19 5.33 -19.71 17.99
N ALA A 20 6.53 -20.15 18.36
CA ALA A 20 6.80 -20.79 19.64
C ALA A 20 6.91 -19.82 20.83
N LEU A 21 7.10 -18.51 20.58
CA LEU A 21 7.21 -17.51 21.66
C LEU A 21 5.86 -17.10 22.26
N PHE A 22 4.75 -17.37 21.58
CA PHE A 22 3.40 -16.97 22.04
C PHE A 22 2.51 -18.15 22.44
N SER A 23 2.92 -19.39 22.22
CA SER A 23 2.11 -20.59 22.51
C SER A 23 2.18 -21.05 23.99
N GLY A 24 2.91 -20.33 24.85
CA GLY A 24 3.12 -20.68 26.26
C GLY A 24 2.50 -19.73 27.29
N ILE A 25 1.71 -18.74 26.88
CA ILE A 25 1.21 -17.69 27.78
C ILE A 25 -0.17 -18.09 28.32
N ALA A 26 -0.15 -18.88 29.39
CA ALA A 26 -1.33 -19.30 30.13
C ALA A 26 -1.80 -18.19 31.10
N ASP A 27 -3.01 -17.66 30.84
CA ASP A 27 -4.07 -17.16 31.76
C ASP A 27 -3.75 -16.46 33.10
N GLY A 28 -2.51 -16.03 33.37
CA GLY A 28 -2.06 -15.66 34.72
C GLY A 28 -1.99 -14.17 35.06
N ASP A 29 -1.69 -13.30 34.09
CA ASP A 29 -1.64 -11.85 34.30
C ASP A 29 -2.03 -11.20 32.97
N ALA A 30 -3.05 -10.33 32.96
CA ALA A 30 -3.50 -9.66 31.75
C ALA A 30 -2.34 -8.85 31.18
N GLU A 31 -1.78 -9.31 30.06
CA GLU A 31 -0.68 -8.67 29.37
C GLU A 31 -1.09 -7.27 28.94
N GLU A 32 -0.53 -6.27 29.61
CA GLU A 32 -0.98 -4.90 29.44
C GLU A 32 -0.16 -4.21 28.36
N LEU A 33 -0.74 -4.06 27.17
CA LEU A 33 -0.25 -3.20 26.10
C LEU A 33 -1.15 -1.97 25.98
N ILE A 34 -0.60 -0.80 26.30
CA ILE A 34 -1.26 0.50 26.14
C ILE A 34 -0.58 1.28 25.02
N LEU A 35 -1.36 1.67 24.03
CA LEU A 35 -0.95 2.50 22.92
C LEU A 35 -1.57 3.89 23.07
N GLU A 36 -0.86 4.94 22.68
CA GLU A 36 -1.44 6.28 22.52
C GLU A 36 -1.48 6.64 21.05
N VAL A 37 -2.65 7.04 20.54
CA VAL A 37 -2.81 7.51 19.17
C VAL A 37 -2.14 8.86 19.03
N VAL A 38 -1.07 8.93 18.24
CA VAL A 38 -0.31 10.17 18.01
C VAL A 38 -0.76 10.90 16.75
N SER A 39 -1.27 10.17 15.75
CA SER A 39 -1.77 10.76 14.52
C SER A 39 -2.79 9.84 13.84
N THR A 40 -3.71 10.43 13.08
CA THR A 40 -4.74 9.70 12.33
C THR A 40 -4.66 10.03 10.84
N ALA A 41 -4.89 9.05 9.97
CA ALA A 41 -5.00 9.28 8.53
C ALA A 41 -6.36 9.91 8.11
N ALA A 42 -7.13 10.48 9.05
CA ALA A 42 -8.57 10.70 8.91
C ALA A 42 -8.95 11.54 7.69
N ASP A 43 -9.67 10.90 6.78
CA ASP A 43 -10.51 11.49 5.74
C ASP A 43 -11.78 10.62 5.66
N ASP A 44 -12.96 11.19 5.92
CA ASP A 44 -14.26 10.49 5.86
C ASP A 44 -14.73 10.38 4.40
N SER A 45 -13.85 9.85 3.56
CA SER A 45 -14.10 9.65 2.14
C SER A 45 -14.61 8.25 1.89
N ARG A 46 -15.40 8.09 0.81
CA ARG A 46 -15.86 6.77 0.35
C ARG A 46 -14.74 5.81 -0.06
N GLY A 47 -13.48 6.26 -0.12
CA GLY A 47 -12.33 5.44 -0.44
C GLY A 47 -11.60 4.89 0.79
N VAL A 48 -12.08 5.19 2.01
CA VAL A 48 -11.38 4.88 3.25
C VAL A 48 -12.31 4.17 4.25
N ARG A 49 -11.77 3.20 4.99
CA ARG A 49 -12.37 2.62 6.19
C ARG A 49 -11.63 3.17 7.41
N PRO A 50 -12.18 4.17 8.14
CA PRO A 50 -11.51 4.76 9.29
C PRO A 50 -11.51 3.81 10.49
N SER A 51 -10.53 3.96 11.38
CA SER A 51 -10.49 3.22 12.65
C SER A 51 -11.53 3.73 13.67
N GLY A 52 -11.90 5.01 13.58
CA GLY A 52 -12.75 5.70 14.55
C GLY A 52 -11.99 6.21 15.79
N PHE A 53 -10.67 6.00 15.88
CA PHE A 53 -9.86 6.51 16.98
C PHE A 53 -9.47 7.98 16.77
N LYS A 54 -9.20 8.67 17.88
CA LYS A 54 -8.82 10.10 17.90
C LYS A 54 -7.39 10.28 18.41
N GLU A 55 -6.73 11.36 18.03
CA GLU A 55 -5.42 11.72 18.60
C GLU A 55 -5.48 11.90 20.11
N ALA A 56 -4.38 11.58 20.79
CA ALA A 56 -4.24 11.47 22.25
C ALA A 56 -5.11 10.40 22.93
N GLN A 57 -5.88 9.60 22.18
CA GLN A 57 -6.64 8.49 22.75
C GLN A 57 -5.69 7.35 23.17
N GLN A 58 -5.87 6.84 24.39
CA GLN A 58 -5.20 5.63 24.83
C GLN A 58 -6.03 4.38 24.48
N LEU A 59 -5.36 3.40 23.90
CA LEU A 59 -5.93 2.13 23.46
C LEU A 59 -5.31 1.02 24.29
N GLN A 60 -6.15 0.28 25.02
CA GLN A 60 -5.75 -0.95 25.68
C GLN A 60 -5.92 -2.11 24.71
N VAL A 61 -4.82 -2.79 24.38
CA VAL A 61 -4.82 -4.01 23.57
C VAL A 61 -4.95 -5.20 24.51
N ASN A 62 -6.08 -5.89 24.44
CA ASN A 62 -6.39 -7.03 25.32
C ASN A 62 -5.81 -8.35 24.82
N LYS A 63 -5.58 -8.44 23.51
CA LYS A 63 -5.09 -9.67 22.87
C LYS A 63 -4.22 -9.28 21.68
N LEU A 64 -3.07 -9.95 21.59
CA LEU A 64 -2.17 -9.88 20.45
C LEU A 64 -1.91 -11.32 19.96
N SER A 65 -2.18 -11.60 18.69
CA SER A 65 -1.91 -12.91 18.09
C SER A 65 -1.16 -12.78 16.77
N THR A 66 -0.29 -13.74 16.47
CA THR A 66 0.27 -13.91 15.14
C THR A 66 -0.71 -14.72 14.29
N GLU A 67 -1.06 -14.22 13.12
CA GLU A 67 -1.96 -14.90 12.19
C GLU A 67 -1.17 -15.50 11.03
N SER A 68 -1.46 -16.75 10.68
CA SER A 68 -0.84 -17.44 9.53
C SER A 68 -1.43 -17.04 8.17
N GLY A 69 -2.19 -15.95 8.13
CA GLY A 69 -2.68 -15.33 6.91
C GLY A 69 -1.99 -13.99 6.62
N PHE A 70 -1.05 -13.55 7.46
CA PHE A 70 -0.38 -12.25 7.35
C PHE A 70 0.98 -12.31 6.65
N GLU A 71 1.38 -13.47 6.11
CA GLU A 71 2.62 -13.68 5.36
C GLU A 71 2.69 -12.75 4.15
N ALA A 72 1.54 -12.49 3.50
CA ALA A 72 1.45 -11.58 2.37
C ALA A 72 1.99 -10.17 2.70
N LEU A 73 1.72 -9.65 3.90
CA LEU A 73 2.21 -8.33 4.35
C LEU A 73 3.75 -8.29 4.37
N SER A 74 4.40 -9.43 4.59
CA SER A 74 5.85 -9.53 4.70
C SER A 74 6.57 -9.73 3.36
N LEU A 75 5.86 -10.14 2.30
CA LEU A 75 6.48 -10.49 1.00
C LEU A 75 7.26 -9.34 0.38
N ARG A 76 6.81 -8.10 0.58
CA ARG A 76 7.48 -6.86 0.12
C ARG A 76 8.92 -6.76 0.61
N TYR A 77 9.20 -7.33 1.77
CA TYR A 77 10.50 -7.23 2.43
C TYR A 77 11.40 -8.44 2.23
N SER A 78 11.00 -9.41 1.39
CA SER A 78 11.88 -10.50 1.00
C SER A 78 13.07 -9.98 0.20
N GLU A 79 14.24 -10.58 0.37
CA GLU A 79 15.50 -10.11 -0.23
C GLU A 79 15.40 -9.99 -1.76
N ALA A 80 14.84 -11.01 -2.42
CA ALA A 80 14.63 -11.02 -3.87
C ALA A 80 13.73 -9.88 -4.34
N VAL A 81 12.70 -9.53 -3.56
CA VAL A 81 11.79 -8.43 -3.89
C VAL A 81 12.45 -7.08 -3.63
N ARG A 82 13.09 -6.90 -2.47
CA ARG A 82 13.75 -5.65 -2.07
C ARG A 82 14.78 -5.17 -3.09
N ALA A 83 15.50 -6.11 -3.72
CA ALA A 83 16.47 -5.80 -4.77
C ALA A 83 15.85 -5.15 -6.02
N THR A 84 14.53 -5.25 -6.21
CA THR A 84 13.82 -4.71 -7.37
C THR A 84 13.03 -3.44 -7.09
N TRP A 85 12.95 -3.01 -5.82
CA TRP A 85 12.22 -1.81 -5.39
C TRP A 85 13.18 -0.70 -4.97
N PRO A 86 12.71 0.57 -4.91
CA PRO A 86 13.52 1.66 -4.40
C PRO A 86 14.12 1.38 -3.03
N ASP A 87 15.32 1.89 -2.80
CA ASP A 87 16.00 1.83 -1.50
C ASP A 87 15.48 2.94 -0.57
N ASP A 88 14.19 2.84 -0.19
CA ASP A 88 13.55 3.75 0.75
C ASP A 88 12.80 3.00 1.86
N TYR A 89 12.44 3.71 2.92
CA TYR A 89 11.74 3.14 4.09
C TYR A 89 10.55 2.23 3.71
N ARG A 90 9.74 2.62 2.72
CA ARG A 90 8.49 1.92 2.37
C ARG A 90 8.73 0.51 1.84
N PHE A 91 9.87 0.29 1.21
CA PHE A 91 10.22 -0.98 0.58
C PHE A 91 11.27 -1.75 1.37
N GLN A 92 12.03 -1.08 2.23
CA GLN A 92 13.19 -1.67 2.91
C GLN A 92 12.93 -2.00 4.38
N ALA A 93 12.02 -1.28 5.05
CA ALA A 93 11.75 -1.45 6.48
C ALA A 93 10.81 -2.64 6.75
N SER A 94 11.39 -3.81 7.01
CA SER A 94 10.63 -5.03 7.29
C SER A 94 9.74 -4.86 8.52
N LYS A 95 8.44 -5.16 8.41
CA LYS A 95 7.47 -5.04 9.50
C LYS A 95 7.03 -6.39 10.04
N ARG A 96 6.81 -6.46 11.35
CA ARG A 96 6.05 -7.54 11.99
C ARG A 96 4.60 -7.12 12.08
N SER A 97 3.70 -8.07 11.85
CA SER A 97 2.25 -7.84 11.89
C SER A 97 1.60 -8.79 12.88
N TRP A 98 0.68 -8.26 13.68
CA TRP A 98 -0.11 -9.02 14.66
C TRP A 98 -1.57 -8.63 14.56
N ARG A 99 -2.46 -9.58 14.83
CA ARG A 99 -3.86 -9.27 15.09
C ARG A 99 -3.99 -8.74 16.52
N ALA A 100 -4.69 -7.63 16.65
CA ALA A 100 -4.91 -6.93 17.90
C ALA A 100 -6.41 -6.79 18.19
N SER A 101 -6.82 -7.04 19.43
CA SER A 101 -8.17 -6.76 19.93
C SER A 101 -8.12 -5.62 20.93
N ILE A 102 -8.96 -4.59 20.74
CA ILE A 102 -8.97 -3.37 21.56
C ILE A 102 -10.11 -3.45 22.59
N ALA A 103 -9.83 -3.10 23.85
CA ALA A 103 -10.74 -3.32 24.97
C ALA A 103 -12.15 -2.73 24.80
N PHE A 104 -12.25 -1.51 24.29
CA PHE A 104 -13.53 -0.83 24.09
C PHE A 104 -14.20 -1.15 22.74
N ALA A 105 -13.57 -2.01 21.93
CA ALA A 105 -14.10 -2.49 20.66
C ALA A 105 -13.83 -4.01 20.51
N PRO A 106 -14.34 -4.85 21.42
CA PRO A 106 -13.99 -6.28 21.49
C PRO A 106 -14.43 -7.06 20.25
N ASP A 107 -15.49 -6.63 19.58
CA ASP A 107 -16.01 -7.26 18.36
C ASP A 107 -15.24 -6.86 17.09
N LYS A 108 -14.23 -5.99 17.22
CA LYS A 108 -13.39 -5.53 16.11
C LYS A 108 -11.98 -6.07 16.28
N ALA A 109 -11.43 -6.57 15.18
CA ALA A 109 -10.03 -6.90 15.09
C ALA A 109 -9.29 -5.82 14.29
N TYR A 110 -8.02 -5.66 14.63
CA TYR A 110 -7.12 -4.71 14.02
C TYR A 110 -5.82 -5.43 13.66
N VAL A 111 -5.05 -4.86 12.73
CA VAL A 111 -3.69 -5.31 12.46
C VAL A 111 -2.73 -4.28 13.04
N LEU A 112 -1.92 -4.69 14.01
CA LEU A 112 -0.82 -3.89 14.53
C LEU A 112 0.44 -4.22 13.73
N GLN A 113 1.08 -3.21 13.14
CA GLN A 113 2.35 -3.38 12.45
C GLN A 113 3.44 -2.52 13.09
N MET A 114 4.62 -3.10 13.29
CA MET A 114 5.81 -2.40 13.79
C MET A 114 7.04 -2.79 12.97
N ALA A 115 7.90 -1.82 12.68
CA ALA A 115 9.17 -2.08 12.04
C ALA A 115 10.05 -3.02 12.89
N THR A 116 10.73 -3.96 12.23
CA THR A 116 11.56 -4.98 12.88
C THR A 116 12.81 -4.34 13.48
N ARG A 117 13.43 -3.39 12.77
CA ARG A 117 14.63 -2.67 13.22
C ARG A 117 14.25 -1.49 14.12
N ALA A 118 15.02 -1.25 15.17
CA ALA A 118 14.67 -0.25 16.19
C ALA A 118 14.74 1.19 15.65
N GLU A 119 15.71 1.46 14.79
CA GLU A 119 15.94 2.74 14.10
C GLU A 119 14.78 3.15 13.17
N GLU A 120 13.97 2.19 12.73
CA GLU A 120 12.81 2.42 11.86
C GLU A 120 11.50 2.61 12.67
N ARG A 121 11.52 2.43 14.00
CA ARG A 121 10.35 2.58 14.88
C ARG A 121 10.14 4.04 15.31
N SER A 122 10.19 4.95 14.34
CA SER A 122 10.10 6.40 14.57
C SER A 122 8.74 6.98 14.17
N GLU A 123 8.43 8.18 14.65
CA GLU A 123 7.22 8.90 14.27
C GLU A 123 7.20 9.23 12.77
N ASP A 124 8.34 9.61 12.20
CA ASP A 124 8.44 9.95 10.78
C ASP A 124 8.21 8.74 9.89
N ALA A 125 8.69 7.57 10.30
CA ALA A 125 8.43 6.30 9.62
C ALA A 125 6.93 6.00 9.50
N VAL A 126 6.20 6.05 10.62
CA VAL A 126 4.75 5.79 10.60
C VAL A 126 3.97 6.90 9.90
N LYS A 127 4.45 8.15 9.88
CA LYS A 127 3.85 9.23 9.07
C LYS A 127 3.85 8.90 7.59
N TRP A 128 4.93 8.32 7.06
CA TRP A 128 4.97 7.89 5.66
C TRP A 128 3.91 6.83 5.36
N ASP A 129 3.67 5.89 6.29
CA ASP A 129 2.63 4.87 6.14
C ASP A 129 1.23 5.49 6.12
N LEU A 130 0.97 6.48 6.98
CA LEU A 130 -0.28 7.25 7.01
C LEU A 130 -0.49 8.05 5.72
N GLU A 131 0.57 8.68 5.20
CA GLU A 131 0.52 9.43 3.94
C GLU A 131 0.20 8.53 2.74
N ASP A 132 0.82 7.34 2.68
CA ASP A 132 0.57 6.38 1.61
C ASP A 132 -0.88 5.86 1.67
N ALA A 133 -1.37 5.50 2.86
CA ALA A 133 -2.76 5.11 3.05
C ALA A 133 -3.75 6.22 2.67
N LYS A 134 -3.46 7.47 3.04
CA LYS A 134 -4.28 8.63 2.69
C LYS A 134 -4.32 8.86 1.17
N SER A 135 -3.17 8.85 0.50
CA SER A 135 -3.11 8.99 -0.96
C SER A 135 -3.86 7.86 -1.66
N ALA A 136 -3.64 6.60 -1.26
CA ALA A 136 -4.36 5.45 -1.81
C ALA A 136 -5.88 5.58 -1.60
N GLY A 137 -6.31 6.00 -0.41
CA GLY A 137 -7.71 6.26 -0.10
C GLY A 137 -8.33 7.36 -0.99
N SER A 138 -7.59 8.43 -1.27
CA SER A 138 -8.02 9.48 -2.20
C SER A 138 -8.17 8.97 -3.65
N TYR A 139 -7.26 8.10 -4.11
CA TYR A 139 -7.41 7.44 -5.40
C TYR A 139 -8.63 6.51 -5.42
N ALA A 140 -8.85 5.75 -4.34
CA ALA A 140 -9.97 4.84 -4.22
C ALA A 140 -11.31 5.60 -4.22
N HIS A 141 -11.36 6.74 -3.53
CA HIS A 141 -12.53 7.61 -3.54
C HIS A 141 -12.88 8.09 -4.96
N ARG A 142 -11.91 8.61 -5.70
CA ARG A 142 -12.12 9.07 -7.10
C ARG A 142 -12.53 7.92 -8.02
N PHE A 143 -11.90 6.76 -7.86
CA PHE A 143 -12.25 5.55 -8.62
C PHE A 143 -13.71 5.13 -8.37
N ASN A 144 -14.13 5.09 -7.10
CA ASN A 144 -15.49 4.72 -6.73
C ASN A 144 -16.53 5.74 -7.22
N LEU A 145 -16.20 7.05 -7.23
CA LEU A 145 -17.08 8.06 -7.81
C LEU A 145 -17.24 7.85 -9.32
N TYR A 146 -16.13 7.65 -10.03
CA TYR A 146 -16.13 7.40 -11.47
C TYR A 146 -17.00 6.17 -11.83
N SER A 147 -16.80 5.04 -11.14
CA SER A 147 -17.57 3.81 -11.41
C SER A 147 -19.07 4.02 -11.21
N ARG A 148 -19.47 4.78 -10.20
CA ARG A 148 -20.89 5.08 -9.91
C ARG A 148 -21.50 6.00 -10.97
N GLU A 149 -20.76 7.01 -11.41
CA GLU A 149 -21.19 7.92 -12.47
C GLU A 149 -21.37 7.14 -13.79
N HIS A 150 -20.41 6.31 -14.15
CA HIS A 150 -20.46 5.49 -15.35
C HIS A 150 -21.64 4.50 -15.34
N ALA A 151 -21.87 3.81 -14.22
CA ALA A 151 -23.01 2.91 -14.07
C ALA A 151 -24.36 3.66 -14.17
N ARG A 152 -24.44 4.87 -13.60
CA ARG A 152 -25.63 5.72 -13.70
C ARG A 152 -25.92 6.12 -15.15
N GLU A 153 -24.90 6.43 -15.93
CA GLU A 153 -25.03 6.73 -17.36
C GLU A 153 -25.47 5.50 -18.17
N ALA A 154 -25.03 4.31 -17.77
CA ALA A 154 -25.45 3.04 -18.36
C ALA A 154 -26.85 2.57 -17.92
N GLY A 155 -27.48 3.23 -16.93
CA GLY A 155 -28.78 2.83 -16.37
C GLY A 155 -28.70 1.63 -15.42
N GLU A 156 -27.52 1.34 -14.87
CA GLU A 156 -27.27 0.25 -13.93
C GLU A 156 -27.54 0.68 -12.47
N ALA A 157 -27.81 -0.30 -11.60
CA ALA A 157 -28.03 -0.05 -10.17
C ALA A 157 -26.72 0.36 -9.47
N VAL A 158 -26.68 1.59 -8.97
CA VAL A 158 -25.46 2.20 -8.40
C VAL A 158 -25.10 1.64 -7.02
N ASP A 159 -26.08 1.15 -6.27
CA ASP A 159 -25.90 0.72 -4.86
C ASP A 159 -25.26 -0.67 -4.74
N GLU A 160 -25.18 -1.43 -5.83
CA GLU A 160 -24.64 -2.80 -5.86
C GLU A 160 -23.22 -2.86 -6.46
N LEU A 161 -22.60 -1.71 -6.75
CA LEU A 161 -21.28 -1.69 -7.39
C LEU A 161 -20.16 -2.01 -6.39
N PRO A 162 -19.33 -3.02 -6.68
CA PRO A 162 -18.10 -3.27 -5.92
C PRO A 162 -17.24 -2.02 -5.84
N CYS A 163 -16.69 -1.75 -4.66
CA CYS A 163 -15.88 -0.57 -4.41
C CYS A 163 -14.50 -0.93 -3.86
N VAL A 164 -13.56 0.00 -3.94
CA VAL A 164 -12.24 -0.13 -3.29
C VAL A 164 -12.20 0.76 -2.06
N LYS A 165 -11.82 0.20 -0.91
CA LYS A 165 -11.63 0.93 0.34
C LYS A 165 -10.22 0.65 0.86
N VAL A 166 -9.58 1.66 1.42
CA VAL A 166 -8.31 1.51 2.14
C VAL A 166 -8.57 1.57 3.63
N ALA A 167 -8.12 0.57 4.40
CA ALA A 167 -8.11 0.63 5.85
C ALA A 167 -7.20 1.81 6.27
N ALA A 168 -7.76 2.86 6.86
CA ALA A 168 -6.98 4.01 7.29
C ALA A 168 -6.30 3.71 8.64
N PRO A 169 -4.96 3.63 8.68
CA PRO A 169 -4.25 3.36 9.91
C PRO A 169 -4.29 4.58 10.82
N VAL A 170 -4.04 4.31 12.10
CA VAL A 170 -3.58 5.33 13.04
C VAL A 170 -2.13 5.05 13.42
N ALA A 171 -1.37 6.12 13.62
CA ALA A 171 -0.05 6.03 14.20
C ALA A 171 -0.20 5.97 15.73
N CYS A 172 0.50 5.03 16.35
CA CYS A 172 0.46 4.79 17.78
C CYS A 172 1.87 4.83 18.36
N ARG A 173 1.99 5.36 19.58
CA ARG A 173 3.18 5.24 20.42
C ARG A 173 2.93 4.23 21.53
N VAL A 174 3.86 3.34 21.80
CA VAL A 174 3.76 2.40 22.91
C VAL A 174 3.97 3.15 24.23
N VAL A 175 2.94 3.23 25.07
CA VAL A 175 3.00 3.87 26.39
C VAL A 175 3.41 2.88 27.46
N LYS A 176 2.86 1.66 27.40
CA LYS A 176 3.11 0.59 28.36
C LYS A 176 3.04 -0.75 27.65
N THR A 177 3.89 -1.69 28.03
CA THR A 177 3.88 -3.05 27.50
C THR A 177 4.42 -4.05 28.51
N SER A 178 3.91 -5.29 28.48
CA SER A 178 4.55 -6.47 29.08
C SER A 178 5.61 -7.11 28.16
N PHE A 179 5.75 -6.65 26.91
CA PHE A 179 6.64 -7.22 25.89
C PHE A 179 7.74 -6.25 25.41
N PRO A 180 8.58 -5.70 26.29
CA PRO A 180 9.53 -4.63 25.94
C PRO A 180 10.54 -5.02 24.84
N ALA A 181 10.82 -6.32 24.67
CA ALA A 181 11.70 -6.80 23.59
C ALA A 181 11.07 -6.67 22.19
N LEU A 182 9.74 -6.81 22.10
CA LEU A 182 9.00 -6.76 20.84
C LEU A 182 8.42 -5.38 20.58
N LEU A 183 7.84 -4.77 21.60
CA LEU A 183 7.12 -3.49 21.54
C LEU A 183 7.70 -2.52 22.59
N PRO A 184 8.94 -2.01 22.44
CA PRO A 184 9.55 -1.15 23.45
C PRO A 184 8.71 0.10 23.73
N VAL A 185 8.65 0.53 25.00
CA VAL A 185 8.02 1.80 25.37
C VAL A 185 8.68 2.95 24.61
N GLY A 186 7.86 3.86 24.08
CA GLY A 186 8.27 4.98 23.23
C GLY A 186 8.43 4.64 21.75
N ALA A 187 8.39 3.35 21.36
CA ALA A 187 8.40 2.96 19.95
C ALA A 187 7.09 3.32 19.24
N TYR A 188 7.18 3.52 17.93
CA TYR A 188 6.02 3.81 17.08
C TYR A 188 5.59 2.59 16.26
N CYS A 189 4.28 2.45 16.08
CA CYS A 189 3.65 1.42 15.28
C CYS A 189 2.39 1.96 14.58
N THR A 190 1.85 1.22 13.61
CA THR A 190 0.57 1.52 12.97
C THR A 190 -0.49 0.52 13.39
N LEU A 191 -1.72 0.98 13.60
CA LEU A 191 -2.88 0.13 13.88
C LEU A 191 -3.93 0.30 12.78
N TRP A 192 -4.19 -0.78 12.05
CA TRP A 192 -5.08 -0.81 10.88
C TRP A 192 -6.45 -1.40 11.23
N PRO A 193 -7.57 -0.78 10.84
CA PRO A 193 -8.92 -1.31 11.05
C PRO A 193 -9.25 -2.42 10.04
N TYR A 194 -8.59 -3.57 10.20
CA TYR A 194 -8.67 -4.72 9.31
C TYR A 194 -8.96 -5.96 10.15
N SER A 195 -10.15 -6.55 9.94
CA SER A 195 -10.66 -7.66 10.76
C SER A 195 -10.45 -9.04 10.15
N ASP A 196 -10.14 -9.11 8.86
CA ASP A 196 -10.01 -10.38 8.15
C ASP A 196 -8.75 -11.13 8.61
N PRO A 197 -8.80 -12.46 8.82
CA PRO A 197 -7.64 -13.24 9.23
C PRO A 197 -6.59 -13.40 8.11
N GLU A 198 -6.95 -13.16 6.85
CA GLU A 198 -6.09 -13.38 5.69
C GLU A 198 -5.81 -12.08 4.93
N VAL A 199 -4.63 -12.01 4.33
CA VAL A 199 -4.26 -10.94 3.41
C VAL A 199 -3.79 -11.56 2.10
N ARG A 200 -4.39 -11.15 0.99
CA ARG A 200 -4.01 -11.57 -0.37
C ARG A 200 -3.31 -10.43 -1.10
N LYS A 201 -2.26 -10.74 -1.86
CA LYS A 201 -1.66 -9.81 -2.85
C LYS A 201 -2.51 -9.80 -4.12
N PHE A 202 -2.95 -8.63 -4.56
CA PHE A 202 -3.67 -8.42 -5.81
C PHE A 202 -2.77 -7.88 -6.92
N VAL A 203 -1.90 -6.91 -6.61
CA VAL A 203 -0.97 -6.30 -7.57
C VAL A 203 0.37 -6.05 -6.89
N PHE A 204 1.37 -6.89 -7.19
CA PHE A 204 2.65 -6.84 -6.49
C PHE A 204 3.87 -7.11 -7.38
N ASN A 205 3.93 -8.25 -8.07
CA ASN A 205 5.05 -8.62 -8.95
C ASN A 205 4.61 -9.12 -10.34
N GLY A 206 3.32 -9.02 -10.66
CA GLY A 206 2.75 -9.45 -11.94
C GLY A 206 2.44 -10.94 -12.03
N CYS A 207 2.75 -11.73 -11.00
CA CYS A 207 2.44 -13.17 -10.94
C CYS A 207 1.18 -13.49 -10.11
N GLN A 208 0.47 -12.46 -9.61
CA GLN A 208 -0.76 -12.62 -8.85
C GLN A 208 -1.91 -13.06 -9.77
N ASP A 209 -2.93 -13.69 -9.18
CA ASP A 209 -4.21 -13.91 -9.85
C ASP A 209 -4.81 -12.58 -10.31
N PHE A 210 -5.35 -12.60 -11.51
CA PHE A 210 -5.88 -11.39 -12.13
C PHE A 210 -7.25 -11.04 -11.55
N VAL A 211 -7.27 -10.12 -10.58
CA VAL A 211 -8.50 -9.52 -10.04
C VAL A 211 -8.77 -8.21 -10.77
N GLU A 212 -9.85 -8.20 -11.57
CA GLU A 212 -10.19 -7.07 -12.45
C GLU A 212 -10.33 -5.74 -11.69
N LEU A 213 -11.04 -5.73 -10.56
CA LEU A 213 -11.27 -4.52 -9.77
C LEU A 213 -9.95 -3.93 -9.24
N ALA A 214 -9.05 -4.78 -8.73
CA ALA A 214 -7.74 -4.35 -8.23
C ALA A 214 -6.85 -3.81 -9.37
N GLN A 215 -6.87 -4.46 -10.53
CA GLN A 215 -6.11 -4.05 -11.72
C GLN A 215 -6.63 -2.75 -12.32
N ALA A 216 -7.95 -2.56 -12.34
CA ALA A 216 -8.58 -1.30 -12.76
C ALA A 216 -8.26 -0.17 -11.78
N PHE A 217 -8.29 -0.42 -10.47
CA PHE A 217 -7.87 0.55 -9.46
C PHE A 217 -6.39 0.94 -9.59
N PHE A 218 -5.50 -0.05 -9.80
CA PHE A 218 -4.08 0.19 -10.07
C PHE A 218 -3.90 1.14 -11.26
N HIS A 219 -4.53 0.85 -12.40
CA HIS A 219 -4.49 1.69 -13.60
C HIS A 219 -5.09 3.07 -13.32
N HIS A 220 -6.26 3.14 -12.68
CA HIS A 220 -6.91 4.40 -12.36
C HIS A 220 -6.04 5.30 -11.47
N SER A 221 -5.31 4.73 -10.50
CA SER A 221 -4.38 5.50 -9.65
C SER A 221 -3.25 6.13 -10.46
N ALA A 222 -2.67 5.38 -11.40
CA ALA A 222 -1.65 5.87 -12.32
C ALA A 222 -2.20 6.94 -13.27
N PHE A 223 -3.39 6.70 -13.84
CA PHE A 223 -4.06 7.65 -14.73
C PHE A 223 -4.39 8.96 -13.99
N SER A 224 -5.00 8.86 -12.81
CA SER A 224 -5.40 9.99 -11.97
C SER A 224 -4.25 10.82 -11.41
N SER A 225 -3.03 10.26 -11.42
CA SER A 225 -1.80 10.95 -11.01
C SER A 225 -1.01 11.48 -12.21
N ASN A 226 -1.51 11.32 -13.44
CA ASN A 226 -0.77 11.56 -14.69
C ASN A 226 0.56 10.80 -14.75
N GLY A 227 0.55 9.55 -14.30
CA GLY A 227 1.72 8.66 -14.24
C GLY A 227 2.74 9.02 -13.16
N LYS A 228 2.46 10.00 -12.29
CA LYS A 228 3.39 10.45 -11.24
C LYS A 228 3.38 9.58 -10.01
N GLU A 229 2.33 8.82 -9.76
CA GLU A 229 2.24 7.94 -8.60
C GLU A 229 1.65 6.61 -9.03
N LEU A 230 2.21 5.52 -8.53
CA LEU A 230 1.64 4.18 -8.66
C LEU A 230 1.31 3.65 -7.27
N VAL A 231 0.06 3.26 -7.04
CA VAL A 231 -0.32 2.50 -5.84
C VAL A 231 0.12 1.06 -6.06
N CYS A 232 1.34 0.76 -5.64
CA CYS A 232 1.93 -0.57 -5.72
C CYS A 232 1.55 -1.39 -4.47
N ASP A 233 1.86 -2.68 -4.53
CA ASP A 233 1.62 -3.62 -3.44
C ASP A 233 0.15 -3.63 -2.95
N ILE A 234 -0.78 -3.67 -3.89
CA ILE A 234 -2.22 -3.73 -3.59
C ILE A 234 -2.50 -5.07 -2.93
N GLN A 235 -2.90 -5.05 -1.67
CA GLN A 235 -3.13 -6.23 -0.86
C GLN A 235 -4.26 -6.02 0.15
N GLY A 236 -4.92 -7.10 0.55
CA GLY A 236 -6.05 -7.07 1.48
C GLY A 236 -7.02 -8.23 1.25
N VAL A 237 -8.32 -7.97 1.38
CA VAL A 237 -9.39 -8.96 1.23
C VAL A 237 -10.44 -8.49 0.24
N GLU A 238 -11.09 -9.46 -0.43
CA GLU A 238 -12.30 -9.26 -1.21
C GLU A 238 -13.51 -9.58 -0.32
N GLU A 239 -14.37 -8.60 -0.10
CA GLU A 239 -15.58 -8.71 0.72
C GLU A 239 -16.68 -9.47 -0.03
N GLU A 240 -17.75 -9.87 0.66
CA GLU A 240 -18.83 -10.69 0.09
C GLU A 240 -19.56 -10.02 -1.09
N ASP A 241 -19.57 -8.70 -1.14
CA ASP A 241 -20.14 -7.89 -2.21
C ASP A 241 -19.17 -7.69 -3.41
N GLY A 242 -18.00 -8.34 -3.37
CA GLY A 242 -16.93 -8.16 -4.35
C GLY A 242 -16.10 -6.88 -4.17
N SER A 243 -16.41 -6.06 -3.16
CA SER A 243 -15.59 -4.89 -2.81
C SER A 243 -14.21 -5.33 -2.30
N LEU A 244 -13.22 -4.45 -2.43
CA LEU A 244 -11.88 -4.69 -1.86
C LEU A 244 -11.67 -3.83 -0.62
N LEU A 245 -11.22 -4.45 0.46
CA LEU A 245 -10.62 -3.75 1.60
C LEU A 245 -9.11 -3.92 1.54
N LEU A 246 -8.40 -2.84 1.23
CA LEU A 246 -6.95 -2.79 1.13
C LEU A 246 -6.29 -2.44 2.47
N ILE A 247 -5.12 -2.99 2.73
CA ILE A 247 -4.28 -2.72 3.92
C ILE A 247 -2.84 -2.48 3.49
N ASP A 248 -2.13 -1.60 4.21
CA ASP A 248 -0.70 -1.32 4.01
C ASP A 248 -0.35 -1.05 2.52
N PRO A 249 -1.09 -0.16 1.82
CA PRO A 249 -0.79 0.18 0.44
C PRO A 249 0.54 0.94 0.37
N CYS A 250 1.26 0.78 -0.73
CA CYS A 250 2.56 1.42 -0.92
C CYS A 250 2.52 2.31 -2.16
N LEU A 251 2.97 3.56 -2.07
CA LEU A 251 3.02 4.44 -3.24
C LEU A 251 4.44 4.60 -3.76
N LEU A 252 4.66 4.17 -5.00
CA LEU A 252 5.85 4.50 -5.75
C LEU A 252 5.70 5.93 -6.30
N ARG A 253 6.61 6.82 -5.87
CA ARG A 253 6.65 8.22 -6.30
C ARG A 253 8.04 8.57 -6.86
N PRO A 254 8.14 9.46 -7.85
CA PRO A 254 9.39 10.08 -8.24
C PRO A 254 10.07 10.68 -7.00
N SER A 255 11.39 10.46 -6.89
CA SER A 255 12.18 11.10 -5.85
C SER A 255 11.96 12.62 -5.91
N LYS A 256 11.53 13.22 -4.79
CA LYS A 256 11.42 14.69 -4.71
C LYS A 256 12.81 15.26 -5.00
N LEU A 257 12.92 16.10 -6.04
CA LEU A 257 14.15 16.84 -6.30
C LEU A 257 14.50 17.65 -5.05
N THR A 258 15.60 17.32 -4.39
CA THR A 258 16.05 18.05 -3.22
C THR A 258 16.54 19.43 -3.65
N VAL A 259 16.39 20.44 -2.79
CA VAL A 259 16.92 21.79 -3.06
C VAL A 259 18.43 21.73 -3.36
N GLY A 260 19.16 20.81 -2.72
CA GLY A 260 20.57 20.54 -3.04
C GLY A 260 20.79 20.03 -4.46
N ALA A 261 19.92 19.17 -4.99
CA ALA A 261 19.97 18.73 -6.39
C ALA A 261 19.65 19.88 -7.36
N LEU A 262 18.68 20.73 -7.02
CA LEU A 262 18.32 21.90 -7.82
C LEU A 262 19.44 22.95 -7.86
N LEU A 263 20.03 23.26 -6.70
CA LEU A 263 21.13 24.23 -6.58
C LEU A 263 22.40 23.75 -7.28
N LYS A 264 22.73 22.45 -7.18
CA LYS A 264 23.84 21.86 -7.95
C LYS A 264 23.58 21.88 -9.46
N GLY A 265 22.32 21.75 -9.87
CA GLY A 265 21.91 21.81 -11.28
C GLY A 265 21.86 23.23 -11.86
N ALA A 266 21.69 24.27 -11.03
CA ALA A 266 21.63 25.66 -11.47
C ALA A 266 23.02 26.31 -11.66
N ALA A 267 24.07 25.72 -11.06
CA ALA A 267 25.44 26.25 -11.10
C ALA A 267 26.33 25.64 -12.19
N LYS A 268 25.81 24.68 -12.98
CA LYS A 268 26.57 23.95 -14.00
C LYS A 268 26.14 24.35 -15.42
N GLU A 269 27.12 24.72 -16.26
CA GLU A 269 26.94 25.12 -17.67
C GLU A 269 26.18 24.04 -18.47
N GLU A 270 25.49 24.44 -19.55
CA GLU A 270 24.61 23.57 -20.38
C GLU A 270 25.21 22.22 -20.79
N LYS A 271 26.54 22.14 -20.92
CA LYS A 271 27.26 20.92 -21.29
C LYS A 271 27.33 19.87 -20.18
N GLU A 272 27.28 20.27 -18.91
CA GLU A 272 27.23 19.35 -17.77
C GLU A 272 25.80 18.98 -17.37
N ARG A 273 24.78 19.58 -17.99
CA ARG A 273 23.37 19.20 -17.80
C ARG A 273 23.05 17.85 -18.45
N GLU A 274 23.72 17.53 -19.56
CA GLU A 274 23.74 16.17 -20.13
C GLU A 274 24.45 15.19 -19.19
N ASP A 275 25.59 15.57 -18.60
CA ASP A 275 26.29 14.70 -17.65
C ASP A 275 25.57 14.58 -16.29
N LEU A 276 24.79 15.58 -15.86
CA LEU A 276 23.90 15.46 -14.70
C LEU A 276 22.71 14.55 -14.98
N ALA A 277 22.21 14.53 -16.22
CA ALA A 277 21.26 13.52 -16.69
C ALA A 277 21.90 12.13 -16.84
N VAL A 278 23.22 12.02 -16.83
CA VAL A 278 23.96 10.75 -16.73
C VAL A 278 24.19 10.35 -15.26
N CYS A 279 24.49 11.31 -14.37
CA CYS A 279 24.70 11.08 -12.93
C CYS A 279 23.40 10.89 -12.12
N LEU A 280 22.29 11.50 -12.53
CA LEU A 280 20.95 11.23 -11.99
C LEU A 280 20.34 9.97 -12.63
N GLY A 281 21.08 9.29 -13.51
CA GLY A 281 20.55 8.36 -14.49
C GLY A 281 19.60 9.08 -15.46
N PRO A 282 19.16 8.41 -16.55
CA PRO A 282 17.90 8.82 -17.16
C PRO A 282 16.91 8.98 -16.00
N VAL A 283 16.00 9.94 -16.06
CA VAL A 283 14.75 9.80 -15.32
C VAL A 283 14.07 8.60 -15.97
N VAL A 284 14.59 7.40 -15.68
CA VAL A 284 14.04 6.13 -16.08
C VAL A 284 12.67 6.25 -15.51
N ASN A 285 11.67 6.21 -16.37
CA ASN A 285 10.29 6.04 -15.97
C ASN A 285 10.20 4.65 -15.33
N VAL A 286 10.81 4.45 -14.15
CA VAL A 286 10.70 3.24 -13.34
C VAL A 286 9.21 2.96 -13.16
N ALA A 287 8.38 4.02 -13.09
CA ALA A 287 6.94 3.94 -13.14
C ALA A 287 6.41 3.23 -14.42
N ALA A 288 6.89 3.52 -15.62
CA ALA A 288 6.36 2.93 -16.85
C ALA A 288 6.63 1.42 -16.95
N ASP A 289 7.89 1.02 -16.79
CA ASP A 289 8.27 -0.39 -16.90
C ASP A 289 7.63 -1.21 -15.77
N LYS A 290 7.58 -0.65 -14.55
CA LYS A 290 6.86 -1.28 -13.43
C LYS A 290 5.36 -1.35 -13.70
N PHE A 291 4.78 -0.32 -14.28
CA PHE A 291 3.36 -0.30 -14.58
C PHE A 291 2.98 -1.38 -15.60
N ASP A 292 3.72 -1.52 -16.70
CA ASP A 292 3.46 -2.56 -17.70
C ASP A 292 3.73 -3.98 -17.15
N MET A 293 4.71 -4.12 -16.26
CA MET A 293 4.97 -5.37 -15.54
C MET A 293 3.82 -5.75 -14.61
N LEU A 294 3.26 -4.79 -13.87
CA LEU A 294 2.21 -5.02 -12.88
C LEU A 294 0.79 -5.04 -13.48
N HIS A 295 0.62 -4.48 -14.67
CA HIS A 295 -0.64 -4.39 -15.38
C HIS A 295 -0.55 -5.03 -16.79
N PRO A 296 -0.55 -6.36 -16.87
CA PRO A 296 -0.29 -7.07 -18.12
C PRO A 296 -1.40 -6.89 -19.18
N LYS A 297 -2.61 -6.50 -18.78
CA LYS A 297 -3.74 -6.26 -19.68
C LYS A 297 -4.76 -5.28 -19.07
N CYS A 298 -5.32 -4.42 -19.93
CA CYS A 298 -6.45 -3.56 -19.58
C CYS A 298 -7.77 -4.32 -19.65
N THR A 299 -8.67 -4.04 -18.71
CA THR A 299 -10.02 -4.61 -18.66
C THR A 299 -11.07 -3.67 -19.27
N SER A 300 -12.35 -4.04 -19.26
CA SER A 300 -13.45 -3.14 -19.64
C SER A 300 -13.50 -1.91 -18.74
N LEU A 301 -13.37 -2.10 -17.41
CA LEU A 301 -13.30 -1.00 -16.44
C LEU A 301 -12.16 -0.02 -16.76
N CYS A 302 -10.99 -0.53 -17.14
CA CYS A 302 -9.86 0.32 -17.52
C CYS A 302 -10.17 1.21 -18.73
N LYS A 303 -10.87 0.64 -19.73
CA LYS A 303 -11.21 1.35 -20.97
C LYS A 303 -12.27 2.42 -20.79
N ALA A 304 -13.06 2.33 -19.72
CA ALA A 304 -14.06 3.35 -19.42
C ALA A 304 -13.37 4.70 -19.15
N PHE A 305 -12.37 4.73 -18.26
CA PHE A 305 -11.66 5.98 -17.90
C PHE A 305 -10.42 6.27 -18.77
N ASP A 306 -9.84 5.26 -19.43
CA ASP A 306 -8.70 5.41 -20.33
C ASP A 306 -8.93 4.70 -21.67
N PRO A 307 -9.83 5.22 -22.53
CA PRO A 307 -10.21 4.58 -23.79
C PRO A 307 -9.08 4.56 -24.83
N LYS A 308 -8.08 5.43 -24.68
CA LYS A 308 -6.96 5.54 -25.64
C LYS A 308 -5.93 4.43 -25.45
N ARG A 309 -5.85 3.80 -24.27
CA ARG A 309 -4.88 2.74 -24.01
C ARG A 309 -5.30 1.40 -24.62
N CYS A 310 -4.73 1.10 -25.78
CA CYS A 310 -4.93 -0.15 -26.50
C CYS A 310 -3.75 -1.13 -26.28
N THR A 311 -3.70 -1.77 -25.11
CA THR A 311 -2.81 -2.91 -24.76
C THR A 311 -1.28 -2.66 -24.72
N VAL A 312 -0.61 -3.36 -23.79
CA VAL A 312 0.85 -3.33 -23.52
C VAL A 312 1.73 -3.68 -24.74
N LYS A 313 1.17 -4.31 -25.79
CA LYS A 313 1.94 -4.80 -26.94
C LYS A 313 2.29 -3.76 -28.00
N ARG A 314 1.86 -2.51 -27.86
CA ARG A 314 2.32 -1.41 -28.73
C ARG A 314 3.18 -0.47 -27.90
N LYS A 315 4.41 -0.21 -28.35
CA LYS A 315 5.44 0.67 -27.75
C LYS A 315 5.02 2.16 -27.62
N VAL A 316 3.76 2.46 -27.33
CA VAL A 316 3.20 3.80 -27.43
C VAL A 316 2.56 4.19 -26.09
N GLY A 317 3.36 4.84 -25.25
CA GLY A 317 2.88 5.72 -24.17
C GLY A 317 2.57 5.06 -22.83
N VAL A 318 3.02 5.72 -21.77
CA VAL A 318 2.65 5.46 -20.37
C VAL A 318 1.29 6.12 -20.10
N CYS A 319 0.44 5.54 -19.24
CA CYS A 319 -0.83 6.15 -18.83
C CYS A 319 -0.63 7.59 -18.33
N GLY A 320 -1.44 8.53 -18.84
CA GLY A 320 -1.43 9.93 -18.40
C GLY A 320 -0.17 10.73 -18.77
N LEU A 321 0.78 10.13 -19.50
CA LEU A 321 1.92 10.84 -20.08
C LEU A 321 1.70 10.95 -21.59
N ASP A 322 1.23 12.12 -21.98
CA ASP A 322 1.09 12.49 -23.37
C ASP A 322 2.42 12.43 -24.11
N ILE A 323 2.44 11.67 -25.20
CA ILE A 323 3.22 12.08 -26.37
C ILE A 323 2.39 13.07 -27.22
N SER A 324 1.07 13.20 -27.01
CA SER A 324 0.26 14.35 -27.46
C SER A 324 -1.21 14.24 -27.01
N CYS A 325 -1.60 14.94 -25.95
CA CYS A 325 -2.98 15.40 -25.79
C CYS A 325 -2.96 16.86 -25.33
N GLY A 326 -3.36 17.72 -26.25
CA GLY A 326 -4.45 18.64 -25.95
C GLY A 326 -4.28 19.69 -24.86
N LEU A 327 -3.10 19.97 -24.30
CA LEU A 327 -2.82 21.29 -23.72
C LEU A 327 -2.56 22.32 -24.84
N ALA A 328 -3.55 22.44 -25.73
CA ALA A 328 -3.77 23.59 -26.57
C ALA A 328 -5.20 24.06 -26.32
N ARG A 329 -5.31 25.04 -25.41
CA ARG A 329 -6.40 26.02 -25.29
C ARG A 329 -7.84 25.49 -25.17
N HIS A 330 -8.40 25.63 -23.97
CA HIS A 330 -9.61 26.43 -23.78
C HIS A 330 -9.38 27.39 -22.61
#